data_AF-A0A5C1Q7H7-F1
#
_entry.id   AF-A0A5C1Q7H7-F1
#
_cell.length_a   1.000
_cell.length_b   1.000
_cell.length_c   1.000
_cell.angle_alpha   90.00
_cell.angle_beta   90.00
_cell.angle_gamma   90.00
#
_symmetry.space_group_name_H-M   'P 1'
#
loop_
_entity.id
_entity.type
_entity.pdbx_description
1 polymer ?
#
loop_
_entity_poly.entity_id
_entity_poly.type
_entity_poly.pdbx_seq_one_letter_code
_entity_poly.pdbx_strand_id
1 'polypeptide(L)'
;MSMNEMMPAQGRNEAVRAIDGTMHKNTEVPRVDITVQSDQRPLCGYDVDHLQAMTRLDCREMSVAMAVLPSRYGALIRSSAMLSVEQEILLRLYMRNKMPVSWHKHSAAEVFDYLYGRMLKQFPAGQQQNGARVMLFRRFGCLMGKSRSRAYIWITSNQGVGKTTEMIFGKIHDMQLTREEIESVVEGIYRLREQSLDSEAPLPTPEVVGVNRPGRRAKTCRSFANGLSF
;
A
#
# COMPACT_ATOMS: atom_id res chain seq x y z
N MET A 1 -8.56 25.67 -39.28
CA MET A 1 -7.49 25.49 -38.28
C MET A 1 -7.96 26.04 -36.95
N SER A 2 -8.18 25.19 -35.95
CA SER A 2 -7.70 25.35 -34.57
C SER A 2 -8.17 24.16 -33.75
N MET A 3 -7.19 23.49 -33.14
CA MET A 3 -7.32 22.40 -32.18
C MET A 3 -7.79 22.93 -30.82
N ASN A 4 -8.42 22.05 -30.03
CA ASN A 4 -8.37 21.90 -28.56
C ASN A 4 -9.71 21.32 -28.08
N GLU A 5 -9.83 20.38 -27.16
CA GLU A 5 -8.91 19.54 -26.39
C GLU A 5 -9.83 18.45 -25.81
N MET A 6 -9.64 17.20 -26.22
CA MET A 6 -10.30 16.06 -25.57
C MET A 6 -9.58 15.77 -24.26
N MET A 7 -10.20 16.14 -23.14
CA MET A 7 -9.83 15.67 -21.80
C MET A 7 -10.04 14.14 -21.70
N PRO A 8 -9.07 13.31 -21.28
CA PRO A 8 -9.35 11.95 -20.86
C PRO A 8 -9.57 11.92 -19.34
N ALA A 9 -10.83 11.96 -18.91
CA ALA A 9 -11.22 11.75 -17.52
C ALA A 9 -11.37 10.24 -17.18
N GLN A 10 -10.32 9.44 -17.38
CA GLN A 10 -10.30 8.01 -17.03
C GLN A 10 -9.10 7.55 -16.16
N GLY A 11 -8.08 8.38 -15.92
CA GLY A 11 -6.82 7.94 -15.28
C GLY A 11 -6.79 7.78 -13.75
N ARG A 12 -7.86 8.05 -12.98
CA ARG A 12 -7.75 8.16 -11.51
C ARG A 12 -7.89 6.86 -10.71
N ASN A 13 -8.39 5.79 -11.33
CA ASN A 13 -8.43 4.45 -10.71
C ASN A 13 -7.42 3.48 -11.33
N GLU A 14 -6.73 3.88 -12.40
CA GLU A 14 -5.76 3.06 -13.11
C GLU A 14 -4.40 3.07 -12.42
N ALA A 15 -3.97 4.17 -11.80
CA ALA A 15 -2.67 4.25 -11.12
C ALA A 15 -2.57 3.29 -9.91
N VAL A 16 -3.63 3.14 -9.12
CA VAL A 16 -3.68 2.15 -8.01
C VAL A 16 -3.84 0.72 -8.55
N ARG A 17 -4.51 0.56 -9.69
CA ARG A 17 -4.44 -0.69 -10.45
C ARG A 17 -3.08 -0.88 -11.12
N ALA A 18 -2.21 0.11 -11.28
CA ALA A 18 -0.86 -0.08 -11.80
C ALA A 18 0.10 -0.51 -10.67
N ILE A 19 -0.15 -0.05 -9.44
CA ILE A 19 0.54 -0.52 -8.23
C ILE A 19 0.22 -2.02 -7.95
N ASP A 20 -1.00 -2.47 -8.28
CA ASP A 20 -1.46 -3.87 -8.11
C ASP A 20 -1.65 -4.63 -9.45
N GLY A 21 -1.30 -4.03 -10.60
CA GLY A 21 -1.75 -4.50 -11.92
C GLY A 21 -0.73 -4.32 -13.03
N THR A 22 0.40 -4.94 -12.79
CA THR A 22 1.02 -5.87 -13.76
C THR A 22 0.99 -7.31 -13.23
N MET A 23 -0.08 -7.71 -12.52
CA MET A 23 -0.40 -9.15 -12.30
C MET A 23 -1.62 -9.58 -13.14
N HIS A 24 -1.72 -9.11 -14.37
CA HIS A 24 -2.34 -9.95 -15.40
C HIS A 24 -1.46 -11.19 -15.54
N LYS A 25 -2.07 -12.39 -15.54
CA LYS A 25 -1.41 -13.70 -15.53
C LYS A 25 -0.31 -13.93 -16.60
N ASN A 26 -0.11 -12.98 -17.53
CA ASN A 26 0.85 -13.02 -18.62
C ASN A 26 1.77 -11.78 -18.73
N THR A 27 1.84 -10.89 -17.73
CA THR A 27 2.82 -9.77 -17.77
C THR A 27 4.11 -10.22 -17.10
N GLU A 28 5.22 -10.22 -17.83
CA GLU A 28 6.53 -10.53 -17.27
C GLU A 28 6.88 -9.49 -16.20
N VAL A 29 7.10 -9.95 -14.96
CA VAL A 29 7.57 -9.08 -13.88
C VAL A 29 9.01 -8.67 -14.21
N PRO A 30 9.36 -7.36 -14.19
CA PRO A 30 10.71 -6.90 -14.49
C PRO A 30 11.75 -7.61 -13.62
N ARG A 31 12.84 -8.04 -14.27
CA ARG A 31 13.99 -8.62 -13.58
C ARG A 31 14.87 -7.51 -13.01
N VAL A 32 15.39 -7.76 -11.83
CA VAL A 32 16.25 -6.84 -11.09
C VAL A 32 17.71 -7.09 -11.48
N ASP A 33 18.45 -6.02 -11.79
CA ASP A 33 19.90 -6.08 -11.97
C ASP A 33 20.59 -6.17 -10.60
N ILE A 34 21.06 -7.37 -10.26
CA ILE A 34 21.69 -7.65 -8.97
C ILE A 34 23.12 -7.10 -8.83
N THR A 35 23.70 -6.54 -9.90
CA THR A 35 25.01 -5.89 -9.84
C THR A 35 24.95 -4.50 -9.19
N VAL A 36 23.78 -3.88 -9.22
CA VAL A 36 23.51 -2.61 -8.53
C VAL A 36 23.27 -2.88 -7.04
N GLN A 37 23.75 -1.97 -6.18
CA GLN A 37 23.57 -2.08 -4.73
C GLN A 37 22.09 -2.08 -4.32
N SER A 38 21.74 -2.87 -3.30
CA SER A 38 20.35 -3.13 -2.89
C SER A 38 19.56 -1.89 -2.44
N ASP A 39 20.25 -0.82 -2.05
CA ASP A 39 19.65 0.47 -1.70
C ASP A 39 19.24 1.30 -2.92
N GLN A 40 19.83 1.02 -4.09
CA GLN A 40 19.64 1.77 -5.34
C GLN A 40 18.74 1.06 -6.36
N ARG A 41 18.15 -0.09 -6.00
CA ARG A 41 17.27 -0.87 -6.86
C ARG A 41 16.10 -1.49 -6.08
N PRO A 42 15.01 -1.88 -6.77
CA PRO A 42 14.01 -2.77 -6.19
C PRO A 42 14.64 -4.09 -5.72
N LEU A 43 14.07 -4.68 -4.67
CA LEU A 43 14.58 -5.93 -4.11
C LEU A 43 13.96 -7.15 -4.81
N CYS A 44 14.67 -8.27 -4.77
CA CYS A 44 14.30 -9.55 -5.40
C CYS A 44 14.56 -10.73 -4.46
N GLY A 45 14.40 -11.96 -4.96
CA GLY A 45 14.63 -13.19 -4.22
C GLY A 45 16.02 -13.31 -3.60
N TYR A 46 17.05 -12.88 -4.33
CA TYR A 46 18.43 -12.96 -3.86
C TYR A 46 18.69 -12.10 -2.62
N ASP A 47 17.97 -10.99 -2.47
CA ASP A 47 18.08 -10.13 -1.29
C ASP A 47 17.45 -10.80 -0.05
N VAL A 48 16.43 -11.64 -0.25
CA VAL A 48 15.82 -12.46 0.81
C VAL A 48 16.80 -13.53 1.28
N ASP A 49 17.49 -14.20 0.34
CA ASP A 49 18.52 -15.19 0.62
C ASP A 49 19.70 -14.57 1.38
N HIS A 50 20.14 -13.39 0.95
CA HIS A 50 21.19 -12.64 1.63
C HIS A 50 20.78 -12.27 3.06
N LEU A 51 19.55 -11.80 3.27
CA LEU A 51 19.05 -11.52 4.61
C LEU A 51 19.01 -12.80 5.47
N GLN A 52 18.57 -13.93 4.92
CA GLN A 52 18.58 -15.20 5.64
C GLN A 52 19.97 -15.56 6.15
N ALA A 53 21.00 -15.44 5.28
CA ALA A 53 22.38 -15.68 5.66
C ALA A 53 22.86 -14.74 6.78
N MET A 54 22.42 -13.47 6.76
CA MET A 54 22.75 -12.49 7.80
C MET A 54 22.05 -12.71 9.14
N THR A 55 20.82 -13.23 9.14
CA THR A 55 20.02 -13.46 10.35
C THR A 55 20.26 -14.83 10.97
N ARG A 56 20.93 -15.75 10.26
CA ARG A 56 21.15 -17.16 10.65
C ARG A 56 19.85 -17.93 10.90
N LEU A 57 18.74 -17.45 10.35
CA LEU A 57 17.47 -18.17 10.38
C LEU A 57 17.50 -19.34 9.39
N ASP A 58 16.87 -20.45 9.75
CA ASP A 58 16.68 -21.54 8.81
C ASP A 58 15.68 -21.15 7.71
N CYS A 59 15.59 -21.96 6.65
CA CYS A 59 14.71 -21.67 5.51
C CYS A 59 13.23 -21.61 5.93
N ARG A 60 12.83 -22.39 6.93
CA ARG A 60 11.45 -22.44 7.41
C ARG A 60 11.13 -21.19 8.22
N GLU A 61 11.98 -20.82 9.16
CA GLU A 61 11.88 -19.60 9.96
C GLU A 61 11.82 -18.36 9.06
N MET A 62 12.71 -18.28 8.07
CA MET A 62 12.73 -17.16 7.14
C MET A 62 11.49 -17.13 6.23
N SER A 63 10.99 -18.30 5.80
CA SER A 63 9.73 -18.36 5.04
C SER A 63 8.55 -17.82 5.85
N VAL A 64 8.49 -18.13 7.15
CA VAL A 64 7.46 -17.61 8.06
C VAL A 64 7.64 -16.11 8.28
N ALA A 65 8.87 -15.65 8.50
CA ALA A 65 9.20 -14.24 8.71
C ALA A 65 8.79 -13.37 7.50
N MET A 66 8.98 -13.88 6.28
CA MET A 66 8.59 -13.23 5.03
C MET A 66 7.12 -13.47 4.63
N ALA A 67 6.35 -14.20 5.45
CA ALA A 67 4.96 -14.58 5.19
C ALA A 67 4.77 -15.33 3.85
N VAL A 68 5.71 -16.20 3.51
CA VAL A 68 5.72 -17.03 2.29
C VAL A 68 5.50 -18.49 2.66
N LEU A 69 4.64 -19.18 1.93
CA LEU A 69 4.45 -20.62 2.13
C LEU A 69 5.80 -21.36 1.95
N PRO A 70 6.17 -22.31 2.84
CA PRO A 70 7.44 -23.02 2.73
C PRO A 70 7.68 -23.67 1.35
N SER A 71 6.62 -24.19 0.73
CA SER A 71 6.67 -24.80 -0.61
C SER A 71 7.00 -23.81 -1.74
N ARG A 72 6.80 -22.50 -1.52
CA ARG A 72 7.08 -21.43 -2.49
C ARG A 72 8.38 -20.69 -2.18
N TYR A 73 8.92 -20.84 -0.98
CA TYR A 73 10.10 -20.09 -0.52
C TYR A 73 11.33 -20.35 -1.40
N GLY A 74 11.62 -21.62 -1.73
CA GLY A 74 12.75 -21.96 -2.59
C GLY A 74 12.66 -21.33 -3.99
N ALA A 75 11.46 -21.21 -4.56
CA ALA A 75 11.26 -20.53 -5.84
C ALA A 75 11.44 -19.01 -5.72
N LEU A 76 10.97 -18.42 -4.60
CA LEU A 76 11.14 -17.00 -4.33
C LEU A 76 12.62 -16.61 -4.29
N ILE A 77 13.44 -17.28 -3.48
CA ILE A 77 14.85 -16.88 -3.27
C ILE A 77 15.72 -17.03 -4.51
N ARG A 78 15.33 -17.87 -5.47
CA ARG A 78 16.01 -18.03 -6.76
C ARG A 78 15.49 -17.07 -7.84
N SER A 79 14.47 -16.28 -7.54
CA SER A 79 13.85 -15.40 -8.51
C SER A 79 14.58 -14.06 -8.61
N SER A 80 14.93 -13.67 -9.84
CA SER A 80 15.38 -12.31 -10.16
C SER A 80 14.21 -11.33 -10.36
N ALA A 81 12.96 -11.78 -10.29
CA ALA A 81 11.81 -10.90 -10.40
C ALA A 81 11.75 -9.94 -9.21
N MET A 82 11.35 -8.71 -9.49
CA MET A 82 11.08 -7.70 -8.46
C MET A 82 10.03 -8.19 -7.46
N LEU A 83 10.28 -7.97 -6.17
CA LEU A 83 9.32 -8.25 -5.11
C LEU A 83 8.10 -7.33 -5.22
N SER A 84 6.95 -7.82 -4.73
CA SER A 84 5.80 -6.95 -4.52
C SER A 84 6.16 -5.85 -3.52
N VAL A 85 5.47 -4.70 -3.60
CA VAL A 85 5.72 -3.57 -2.69
C VAL A 85 5.64 -4.00 -1.23
N GLU A 86 4.63 -4.80 -0.84
CA GLU A 86 4.51 -5.34 0.52
C GLU A 86 5.71 -6.19 0.95
N GLN A 87 6.15 -7.10 0.08
CA GLN A 87 7.29 -7.97 0.39
C GLN A 87 8.58 -7.16 0.51
N GLU A 88 8.78 -6.16 -0.34
CA GLU A 88 9.95 -5.29 -0.27
C GLU A 88 9.93 -4.41 0.99
N ILE A 89 8.78 -3.87 1.39
CA ILE A 89 8.63 -3.14 2.65
C ILE A 89 9.06 -4.03 3.81
N LEU A 90 8.49 -5.23 3.90
CA LEU A 90 8.81 -6.17 4.97
C LEU A 90 10.31 -6.51 4.99
N LEU A 91 10.89 -6.78 3.82
CA LEU A 91 12.31 -7.08 3.68
C LEU A 91 13.19 -5.91 4.16
N ARG A 92 12.91 -4.68 3.72
CA ARG A 92 13.65 -3.48 4.15
C ARG A 92 13.52 -3.23 5.66
N LEU A 93 12.36 -3.52 6.26
CA LEU A 93 12.18 -3.45 7.71
C LEU A 93 13.03 -4.48 8.45
N TYR A 94 13.17 -5.70 7.91
CA TYR A 94 14.09 -6.71 8.45
C TYR A 94 15.57 -6.34 8.27
N MET A 95 15.92 -5.69 7.16
CA MET A 95 17.29 -5.19 6.96
C MET A 95 17.65 -4.13 8.01
N ARG A 96 16.69 -3.29 8.43
CA ARG A 96 16.87 -2.30 9.51
C ARG A 96 16.91 -2.92 10.89
N ASN A 97 15.98 -3.82 11.19
CA ASN A 97 15.94 -4.57 12.45
C ASN A 97 15.72 -6.05 12.14
N LYS A 98 16.75 -6.86 12.38
CA LYS A 98 16.80 -8.28 12.03
C LYS A 98 15.91 -9.17 12.91
N MET A 99 15.36 -8.65 14.00
CA MET A 99 14.53 -9.43 14.91
C MET A 99 13.21 -9.83 14.25
N PRO A 100 12.73 -11.08 14.47
CA PRO A 100 11.41 -11.50 14.05
C PRO A 100 10.33 -10.63 14.68
N VAL A 101 9.18 -10.54 14.00
CA VAL A 101 7.99 -9.89 14.53
C VAL A 101 7.53 -10.61 15.79
N SER A 102 7.09 -9.84 16.79
CA SER A 102 6.50 -10.39 18.01
C SER A 102 5.21 -11.17 17.70
N TRP A 103 4.86 -12.12 18.57
CA TRP A 103 3.66 -12.95 18.37
C TRP A 103 2.35 -12.16 18.51
N HIS A 104 2.44 -10.93 19.01
CA HIS A 104 1.28 -10.06 19.19
C HIS A 104 0.81 -9.53 17.83
N LYS A 105 -0.49 -9.68 17.57
CA LYS A 105 -1.08 -9.24 16.31
C LYS A 105 -1.66 -7.85 16.50
N HIS A 106 -1.22 -6.93 15.65
CA HIS A 106 -1.77 -5.58 15.58
C HIS A 106 -2.81 -5.52 14.47
N SER A 107 -4.00 -5.01 14.80
CA SER A 107 -5.06 -4.76 13.82
C SER A 107 -4.72 -3.55 12.93
N ALA A 108 -5.30 -3.51 11.74
CA ALA A 108 -5.13 -2.38 10.85
C ALA A 108 -5.63 -1.07 11.46
N ALA A 109 -6.69 -1.12 12.28
CA ALA A 109 -7.22 0.04 12.98
C ALA A 109 -6.23 0.59 14.01
N GLU A 110 -5.62 -0.28 14.82
CA GLU A 110 -4.62 0.13 15.81
C GLU A 110 -3.39 0.77 15.15
N VAL A 111 -2.86 0.16 14.08
CA VAL A 111 -1.71 0.73 13.37
C VAL A 111 -2.07 2.03 12.67
N PHE A 112 -3.26 2.11 12.09
CA PHE A 112 -3.74 3.35 11.48
C PHE A 112 -3.84 4.49 12.51
N ASP A 113 -4.43 4.22 13.67
CA ASP A 113 -4.57 5.22 14.74
C ASP A 113 -3.22 5.59 15.34
N TYR A 114 -2.30 4.63 15.46
CA TYR A 114 -0.92 4.87 15.90
C TYR A 114 -0.19 5.84 14.95
N LEU A 115 -0.27 5.63 13.63
CA LEU A 115 0.45 6.45 12.65
C LEU A 115 -0.24 7.79 12.35
N TYR A 116 -1.56 7.80 12.24
CA TYR A 116 -2.32 8.93 11.70
C TYR A 116 -3.35 9.52 12.68
N GLY A 117 -3.65 8.85 13.79
CA GLY A 117 -4.72 9.26 14.71
C GLY A 117 -4.49 10.65 15.30
N ARG A 118 -3.24 11.01 15.63
CA ARG A 118 -2.91 12.36 16.11
C ARG A 118 -3.15 13.43 15.05
N MET A 119 -2.76 13.17 13.80
CA MET A 119 -2.97 14.08 12.67
C MET A 119 -4.47 14.26 12.39
N LEU A 120 -5.24 13.17 12.41
CA LEU A 120 -6.68 13.21 12.17
C LEU A 120 -7.44 14.07 13.21
N LYS A 121 -6.94 14.13 14.45
CA LYS A 121 -7.50 14.98 15.51
C LYS A 121 -7.29 16.49 15.29
N GLN A 122 -6.39 16.88 14.39
CA GLN A 122 -6.14 18.29 14.07
C GLN A 122 -7.21 18.88 13.14
N PHE A 123 -7.99 18.04 12.46
CA PHE A 123 -9.06 18.50 11.58
C PHE A 123 -10.35 18.74 12.36
N PRO A 124 -11.09 19.84 12.08
CA PRO A 124 -12.39 20.09 12.67
C PRO A 124 -13.35 18.92 12.46
N ALA A 125 -14.09 18.57 13.52
CA ALA A 125 -15.07 17.50 13.50
C ALA A 125 -16.12 17.70 12.39
N GLY A 126 -16.70 16.60 11.90
CA GLY A 126 -17.70 16.62 10.85
C GLY A 126 -17.11 16.35 9.47
N GLN A 127 -17.52 17.12 8.46
CA GLN A 127 -17.18 16.84 7.05
C GLN A 127 -15.67 16.91 6.78
N GLN A 128 -14.96 17.85 7.40
CA GLN A 128 -13.52 17.99 7.21
C GLN A 128 -12.75 16.81 7.78
N GLN A 129 -12.97 16.45 9.05
CA GLN A 129 -12.34 15.26 9.63
C GLN A 129 -12.65 13.97 8.85
N ASN A 130 -13.89 13.80 8.34
CA ASN A 130 -14.23 12.66 7.49
C ASN A 130 -13.49 12.67 6.15
N GLY A 131 -13.36 13.84 5.51
CA GLY A 131 -12.56 14.01 4.29
C GLY A 131 -11.08 13.66 4.50
N ALA A 132 -10.49 14.18 5.58
CA ALA A 132 -9.13 13.85 5.99
C ALA A 132 -8.95 12.35 6.25
N ARG A 133 -9.88 11.72 6.97
CA ARG A 133 -9.86 10.27 7.23
C ARG A 133 -9.84 9.45 5.94
N VAL A 134 -10.64 9.81 4.94
CA VAL A 134 -10.68 9.10 3.64
C VAL A 134 -9.36 9.24 2.88
N MET A 135 -8.72 10.41 2.92
CA MET A 135 -7.39 10.60 2.33
C MET A 135 -6.33 9.78 3.06
N LEU A 136 -6.37 9.77 4.39
CA LEU A 136 -5.45 8.97 5.21
C LEU A 136 -5.66 7.46 5.03
N PHE A 137 -6.89 6.98 4.80
CA PHE A 137 -7.12 5.58 4.41
C PHE A 137 -6.46 5.25 3.08
N ARG A 138 -6.48 6.17 2.11
CA ARG A 138 -5.75 5.98 0.86
C ARG A 138 -4.25 5.89 1.11
N ARG A 139 -3.69 6.82 1.90
CA ARG A 139 -2.26 6.86 2.23
C ARG A 139 -1.81 5.62 2.99
N PHE A 140 -2.57 5.17 3.98
CA PHE A 140 -2.32 3.92 4.69
C PHE A 140 -2.39 2.69 3.76
N GLY A 141 -3.31 2.66 2.81
CA GLY A 141 -3.34 1.63 1.77
C GLY A 141 -2.07 1.63 0.93
N CYS A 142 -1.67 2.80 0.40
CA CYS A 142 -0.44 2.93 -0.40
C CYS A 142 0.82 2.62 0.41
N LEU A 143 0.85 2.94 1.71
CA LEU A 143 1.92 2.53 2.64
C LEU A 143 2.12 1.01 2.67
N MET A 144 1.07 0.26 2.36
CA MET A 144 1.05 -1.20 2.30
C MET A 144 0.94 -1.71 0.85
N GLY A 145 1.21 -0.89 -0.16
CA GLY A 145 1.08 -1.28 -1.57
C GLY A 145 -0.33 -1.73 -1.99
N LYS A 146 -1.38 -1.28 -1.28
CA LYS A 146 -2.78 -1.64 -1.53
C LYS A 146 -3.66 -0.45 -1.88
N SER A 147 -4.83 -0.77 -2.42
CA SER A 147 -5.85 0.23 -2.71
C SER A 147 -6.53 0.78 -1.46
N ARG A 148 -7.05 2.01 -1.58
CA ARG A 148 -7.90 2.65 -0.57
C ARG A 148 -9.06 1.77 -0.10
N SER A 149 -9.70 1.04 -1.03
CA SER A 149 -10.85 0.19 -0.70
C SER A 149 -10.44 -0.98 0.21
N ARG A 150 -9.25 -1.54 0.01
CA ARG A 150 -8.69 -2.56 0.92
C ARG A 150 -8.39 -1.99 2.28
N ALA A 151 -7.71 -0.84 2.34
CA ALA A 151 -7.43 -0.16 3.60
C ALA A 151 -8.70 0.18 4.39
N TYR A 152 -9.75 0.64 3.71
CA TYR A 152 -11.06 0.88 4.34
C TYR A 152 -11.61 -0.40 4.98
N ILE A 153 -11.69 -1.51 4.24
CA ILE A 153 -12.18 -2.80 4.76
C ILE A 153 -11.35 -3.24 5.96
N TRP A 154 -10.02 -3.15 5.88
CA TRP A 154 -9.13 -3.51 6.98
C TRP A 154 -9.40 -2.71 8.24
N ILE A 155 -9.54 -1.39 8.12
CA ILE A 155 -9.72 -0.51 9.27
C ILE A 155 -11.13 -0.65 9.86
N THR A 156 -12.17 -0.75 9.04
CA THR A 156 -13.56 -0.75 9.54
C THR A 156 -14.07 -2.13 9.93
N SER A 157 -13.55 -3.20 9.34
CA SER A 157 -14.04 -4.56 9.56
C SER A 157 -12.97 -5.53 10.05
N ASN A 158 -11.70 -5.14 10.08
CA ASN A 158 -10.57 -5.98 10.46
C ASN A 158 -10.51 -7.33 9.72
N GLN A 159 -10.99 -7.35 8.47
CA GLN A 159 -11.11 -8.56 7.66
C GLN A 159 -10.19 -8.52 6.45
N GLY A 160 -9.66 -9.68 6.06
CA GLY A 160 -8.94 -9.85 4.80
C GLY A 160 -7.59 -9.14 4.74
N VAL A 161 -6.94 -8.92 5.88
CA VAL A 161 -5.54 -8.50 5.97
C VAL A 161 -4.66 -9.70 5.60
N GLY A 162 -3.71 -9.51 4.68
CA GLY A 162 -2.78 -10.56 4.26
C GLY A 162 -1.68 -10.79 5.30
N LYS A 163 -1.08 -11.97 5.32
CA LYS A 163 0.00 -12.29 6.28
C LYS A 163 1.21 -11.37 6.17
N THR A 164 1.60 -10.98 4.96
CA THR A 164 2.71 -10.01 4.78
C THR A 164 2.37 -8.66 5.41
N THR A 165 1.16 -8.15 5.22
CA THR A 165 0.68 -6.91 5.84
C THR A 165 0.63 -7.01 7.37
N GLU A 166 0.15 -8.14 7.91
CA GLU A 166 0.17 -8.40 9.36
C GLU A 166 1.61 -8.35 9.93
N MET A 167 2.59 -8.91 9.21
CA MET A 167 3.99 -8.83 9.63
C MET A 167 4.54 -7.41 9.58
N ILE A 168 4.18 -6.61 8.57
CA ILE A 168 4.56 -5.19 8.50
C ILE A 168 3.99 -4.42 9.69
N PHE A 169 2.72 -4.66 10.06
CA PHE A 169 2.08 -4.05 11.23
C PHE A 169 2.86 -4.35 12.51
N GLY A 170 3.25 -5.62 12.71
CA GLY A 170 4.08 -6.00 13.84
C GLY A 170 5.46 -5.33 13.82
N LYS A 171 6.14 -5.28 12.66
CA LYS A 171 7.43 -4.55 12.55
C LYS A 171 7.30 -3.08 12.91
N ILE A 172 6.25 -2.40 12.45
CA ILE A 172 6.00 -0.98 12.77
C ILE A 172 5.92 -0.80 14.29
N HIS A 173 5.17 -1.66 14.97
CA HIS A 173 4.98 -1.54 16.41
C HIS A 173 6.20 -1.97 17.22
N ASP A 174 6.82 -3.11 16.90
CA ASP A 174 8.01 -3.64 17.59
C ASP A 174 9.20 -2.69 17.50
N MET A 175 9.35 -2.01 16.36
CA MET A 175 10.39 -1.02 16.13
C MET A 175 9.99 0.40 16.57
N GLN A 176 8.74 0.60 16.99
CA GLN A 176 8.15 1.90 17.32
C GLN A 176 8.33 2.96 16.21
N LEU A 177 8.17 2.54 14.96
CA LEU A 177 8.41 3.41 13.81
C LEU A 177 7.39 4.55 13.76
N THR A 178 7.88 5.78 13.64
CA THR A 178 6.99 6.92 13.37
C THR A 178 6.42 6.85 11.96
N ARG A 179 5.34 7.59 11.74
CA ARG A 179 4.74 7.79 10.41
C ARG A 179 5.78 8.21 9.38
N GLU A 180 6.62 9.19 9.72
CA GLU A 180 7.66 9.73 8.84
C GLU A 180 8.70 8.67 8.48
N GLU A 181 9.09 7.82 9.44
CA GLU A 181 10.09 6.77 9.21
C GLU A 181 9.58 5.67 8.28
N ILE A 182 8.34 5.21 8.47
CA ILE A 182 7.74 4.20 7.59
C ILE A 182 7.39 4.78 6.22
N GLU A 183 6.87 6.01 6.16
CA GLU A 183 6.63 6.70 4.89
C GLU A 183 7.94 6.92 4.12
N SER A 184 9.05 7.23 4.80
CA SER A 184 10.37 7.36 4.17
C SER A 184 10.86 6.04 3.53
N VAL A 185 10.63 4.91 4.19
CA VAL A 185 10.92 3.57 3.60
C VAL A 185 10.11 3.39 2.33
N VAL A 186 8.80 3.62 2.41
CA VAL A 186 7.89 3.40 1.30
C VAL A 186 8.17 4.36 0.15
N GLU A 187 8.45 5.63 0.43
CA GLU A 187 8.81 6.61 -0.60
C GLU A 187 10.09 6.20 -1.33
N GLY A 188 11.07 5.61 -0.63
CA GLY A 188 12.24 5.02 -1.27
C GLY A 188 11.87 3.90 -2.26
N ILE A 189 10.98 3.00 -1.85
CA ILE A 189 10.48 1.88 -2.68
C ILE A 189 9.73 2.39 -3.92
N TYR A 190 8.90 3.43 -3.74
CA TYR A 190 8.13 4.06 -4.81
C TYR A 190 9.05 4.79 -5.79
N ARG A 191 10.05 5.53 -5.30
CA ARG A 191 11.03 6.24 -6.14
C ARG A 191 11.81 5.29 -7.04
N LEU A 192 12.21 4.13 -6.52
CA LEU A 192 12.87 3.06 -7.29
C LEU A 192 11.99 2.45 -8.38
N ARG A 193 10.68 2.72 -8.35
CA ARG A 193 9.69 2.32 -9.35
C ARG A 193 9.17 3.51 -10.16
N GLU A 194 9.88 4.63 -10.11
CA GLU A 194 9.51 5.89 -10.80
C GLU A 194 8.14 6.45 -10.38
N GLN A 195 7.72 6.14 -9.15
CA GLN A 195 6.48 6.60 -8.54
C GLN A 195 6.77 7.47 -7.32
N SER A 196 5.74 8.17 -6.82
CA SER A 196 5.82 8.92 -5.56
C SER A 196 4.57 8.70 -4.72
N LEU A 197 4.77 8.45 -3.43
CA LEU A 197 3.68 8.27 -2.46
C LEU A 197 2.87 9.55 -2.31
N ASP A 198 3.49 10.72 -2.38
CA ASP A 198 2.80 12.01 -2.24
C ASP A 198 1.93 12.34 -3.45
N SER A 199 2.38 11.97 -4.66
CA SER A 199 1.57 12.09 -5.87
C SER A 199 0.38 11.13 -5.84
N GLU A 200 0.57 9.90 -5.36
CA GLU A 200 -0.48 8.89 -5.30
C GLU A 200 -1.46 9.12 -4.15
N ALA A 201 -0.98 9.42 -2.96
CA ALA A 201 -1.79 9.53 -1.75
C ALA A 201 -1.30 10.69 -0.88
N PRO A 202 -1.55 11.95 -1.30
CA PRO A 202 -1.07 13.13 -0.59
C PRO A 202 -1.66 13.19 0.83
N LEU A 203 -0.90 13.81 1.74
CA LEU A 203 -1.42 14.12 3.06
C LEU A 203 -2.62 15.08 2.97
N PRO A 204 -3.62 14.93 3.84
CA PRO A 204 -4.69 15.89 3.92
C PRO A 204 -4.15 17.24 4.38
N THR A 205 -4.56 18.31 3.71
CA THR A 205 -4.41 19.68 4.20
C THR A 205 -5.80 20.30 4.34
N PRO A 206 -6.00 21.32 5.18
CA PRO A 206 -7.29 21.99 5.33
C PRO A 206 -7.87 22.48 3.99
N GLU A 207 -7.02 22.94 3.08
CA GLU A 207 -7.41 23.42 1.75
C GLU A 207 -7.93 22.28 0.87
N VAL A 208 -7.26 21.12 0.87
CA VAL A 208 -7.63 19.97 0.04
C VAL A 208 -8.90 19.28 0.57
N VAL A 209 -9.03 19.23 1.90
CA VAL A 209 -10.17 18.61 2.59
C VAL A 209 -11.41 19.50 2.55
N GLY A 210 -11.22 20.83 2.57
CA GLY A 210 -12.29 21.83 2.59
C GLY A 210 -12.98 22.07 1.25
N VAL A 211 -12.47 21.51 0.13
CA VAL A 211 -13.17 21.57 -1.15
C VAL A 211 -14.40 20.67 -1.07
N ASN A 212 -15.56 21.29 -0.82
CA ASN A 212 -16.87 20.71 -1.05
C ASN A 212 -16.91 20.21 -2.51
N ARG A 213 -16.55 18.94 -2.75
CA ARG A 213 -16.94 18.29 -3.99
C ARG A 213 -18.47 18.22 -3.92
N PRO A 214 -19.22 18.95 -4.78
CA PRO A 214 -20.65 18.78 -4.81
C PRO A 214 -20.90 17.29 -4.97
N GLY A 215 -21.61 16.71 -4.00
CA GLY A 215 -21.92 15.29 -4.00
C GLY A 215 -22.44 14.93 -5.38
N ARG A 216 -21.96 13.82 -5.95
CA ARG A 216 -22.58 13.24 -7.14
C ARG A 216 -24.06 13.18 -6.81
N ARG A 217 -24.87 14.09 -7.39
CA ARG A 217 -26.32 13.99 -7.30
C ARG A 217 -26.62 12.57 -7.74
N ALA A 218 -27.26 11.79 -6.87
CA ALA A 218 -27.82 10.52 -7.29
C ALA A 218 -28.58 10.83 -8.59
N LYS A 219 -28.24 10.12 -9.67
CA LYS A 219 -29.07 10.18 -10.87
C LYS A 219 -30.43 9.66 -10.40
N THR A 220 -31.36 10.58 -10.12
CA THR A 220 -32.77 10.25 -10.03
C THR A 220 -33.09 9.59 -11.36
N CYS A 221 -33.34 8.28 -11.33
CA CYS A 221 -33.90 7.56 -12.46
C CYS A 221 -35.23 8.24 -12.80
N ARG A 222 -35.22 9.12 -13.80
CA ARG A 222 -36.43 9.60 -14.48
C ARG A 222 -36.64 8.71 -15.70
N SER A 223 -37.63 7.83 -15.61
CA SER A 223 -38.43 7.17 -16.65
C SER A 223 -38.81 5.78 -16.12
N PHE A 224 -40.07 5.36 -16.00
CA PHE A 224 -41.22 5.60 -16.86
C PHE A 224 -42.50 5.67 -16.01
N ALA A 225 -43.15 6.82 -16.00
CA ALA A 225 -44.59 6.90 -15.85
C ALA A 225 -45.06 7.66 -17.07
N ASN A 226 -45.52 6.92 -18.08
CA ASN A 226 -46.54 7.33 -19.05
C ASN A 226 -46.83 6.18 -20.00
N GLY A 227 -48.09 5.75 -20.00
CA GLY A 227 -48.75 5.31 -21.22
C GLY A 227 -48.95 3.80 -21.39
N LEU A 228 -49.78 3.19 -20.55
CA LEU A 228 -50.68 2.13 -21.03
C LEU A 228 -52.08 2.39 -20.46
N SER A 229 -52.93 2.97 -21.30
CA SER A 229 -54.38 2.98 -21.14
C SER A 229 -54.96 2.60 -22.50
N PHE A 230 -55.63 1.45 -22.47
CA PHE A 230 -56.40 0.74 -23.51
C PHE A 230 -55.60 0.07 -24.64
#